data_AF-A0A2D5XBS9-F1
#
_entry.id   AF-A0A2D5XBS9-F1
#
_cell.length_a   1.000
_cell.length_b   1.000
_cell.length_c   1.000
_cell.angle_alpha   90.00
_cell.angle_beta   90.00
_cell.angle_gamma   90.00
#
_symmetry.space_group_name_H-M   'P 1'
#
loop_
_entity.id
_entity.type
_entity.pdbx_description
1 polymer ?
#
loop_
_entity_poly.entity_id
_entity_poly.type
_entity_poly.pdbx_seq_one_letter_code
_entity_poly.pdbx_strand_id
1 'polypeptide(L)'
;MELLSLIIIFVAGIIASSFGTLTGGASLLTIPLLIFLGLPASVAIGTNRAGLLGQTIAGWYEFDKKHLINYKIGWSLAIPAVIGAIVGANLVLKIDESILEKIIVAFTLIILIFIIFEPDIGLKSKKQVIRKKEYLIGMALSFFLGIYGGFYGANMGTFFSYMLILLFGQNFIQSAATRKVASFLIAMVAFSIFAYNGVVIYTVACDVL
;
A
#
# COMPACT_ATOMS: atom_id res chain seq x y z
N MET A 1 9.34 -3.29 25.19
CA MET A 1 10.32 -3.30 24.09
C MET A 1 11.58 -2.61 24.58
N GLU A 2 12.76 -3.14 24.24
CA GLU A 2 14.03 -2.51 24.58
C GLU A 2 14.30 -1.27 23.71
N LEU A 3 15.02 -0.28 24.25
CA LEU A 3 15.37 0.98 23.56
C LEU A 3 16.07 0.74 22.21
N LEU A 4 16.90 -0.30 22.14
CA LEU A 4 17.59 -0.69 20.91
C LEU A 4 16.61 -1.10 19.79
N SER A 5 15.53 -1.82 20.13
CA SER A 5 14.52 -2.23 19.16
C SER A 5 13.78 -1.03 18.57
N LEU A 6 13.47 -0.02 19.38
CA LEU A 6 12.84 1.23 18.94
C LEU A 6 13.73 1.97 17.92
N ILE A 7 15.02 2.09 18.21
CA ILE A 7 15.99 2.74 17.30
C ILE A 7 16.08 2.00 15.96
N ILE A 8 16.11 0.66 16.00
CA ILE A 8 16.15 -0.17 14.78
C ILE A 8 14.87 0.03 13.95
N ILE A 9 13.69 -0.01 14.57
CA ILE A 9 12.41 0.23 13.87
C ILE A 9 12.42 1.62 13.25
N PHE A 10 12.83 2.65 13.99
CA PHE A 10 12.85 4.03 13.53
C PHE A 10 13.73 4.21 12.28
N VAL A 11 14.97 3.70 12.32
CA VAL A 11 15.90 3.81 11.19
C VAL A 11 15.41 2.99 9.99
N ALA A 12 14.93 1.76 10.22
CA ALA A 12 14.37 0.93 9.16
C ALA A 12 13.08 1.55 8.57
N GLY A 13 12.26 2.19 9.41
CA GLY A 13 11.07 2.95 9.04
C GLY A 13 11.43 4.06 8.06
N ILE A 14 12.36 4.95 8.41
CA ILE A 14 12.81 6.04 7.53
C ILE A 14 13.29 5.53 6.17
N ILE A 15 14.12 4.48 6.16
CA ILE A 15 14.63 3.90 4.91
C ILE A 15 13.47 3.33 4.09
N ALA A 16 12.65 2.48 4.70
CA ALA A 16 11.51 1.83 4.05
C ALA A 16 10.50 2.86 3.51
N SER A 17 10.23 3.92 4.26
CA SER A 17 9.32 5.01 3.89
C SER A 17 9.86 5.88 2.76
N SER A 18 11.16 6.14 2.73
CA SER A 18 11.81 6.91 1.67
C SER A 18 11.71 6.19 0.32
N PHE A 19 12.10 4.91 0.28
CA PHE A 19 11.96 4.09 -0.93
C PHE A 19 10.49 3.77 -1.23
N GLY A 20 9.72 3.45 -0.20
CA GLY A 20 8.33 3.02 -0.31
C GLY A 20 7.37 4.13 -0.70
N THR A 21 7.68 5.39 -0.45
CA THR A 21 6.87 6.51 -0.96
C THR A 21 6.85 6.52 -2.49
N LEU A 22 7.98 6.17 -3.12
CA LEU A 22 8.13 6.08 -4.57
C LEU A 22 7.61 4.73 -5.09
N THR A 23 8.08 3.62 -4.53
CA THR A 23 7.78 2.27 -5.05
C THR A 23 6.43 1.74 -4.57
N GLY A 24 6.02 2.06 -3.35
CA GLY A 24 4.83 1.50 -2.69
C GLY A 24 5.15 0.29 -1.80
N GLY A 25 6.44 0.02 -1.58
CA GLY A 25 6.94 -1.16 -0.87
C GLY A 25 7.32 -0.96 0.60
N ALA A 26 7.05 0.18 1.25
CA ALA A 26 7.48 0.43 2.64
C ALA A 26 7.04 -0.69 3.61
N SER A 27 5.80 -1.16 3.44
CA SER A 27 5.19 -2.24 4.21
C SER A 27 5.87 -3.60 4.04
N LEU A 28 6.64 -3.83 2.96
CA LEU A 28 7.38 -5.09 2.78
C LEU A 28 8.47 -5.29 3.82
N LEU A 29 9.11 -4.20 4.23
CA LEU A 29 10.21 -4.26 5.18
C LEU A 29 9.67 -4.16 6.60
N THR A 30 8.70 -3.28 6.81
CA THR A 30 8.20 -2.95 8.14
C THR A 30 7.30 -4.03 8.73
N ILE A 31 6.47 -4.74 7.96
CA ILE A 31 5.63 -5.81 8.51
C ILE A 31 6.47 -7.01 9.00
N PRO A 32 7.39 -7.60 8.20
CA PRO A 32 8.24 -8.69 8.68
C PRO A 32 9.16 -8.27 9.83
N LEU A 33 9.65 -7.02 9.84
CA LEU A 33 10.45 -6.51 10.95
C LEU A 33 9.64 -6.47 12.26
N LEU A 34 8.39 -6.01 12.20
CA LEU A 34 7.50 -6.01 13.38
C LEU A 34 7.22 -7.43 13.88
N ILE A 35 6.96 -8.37 12.96
CA ILE A 35 6.77 -9.78 13.29
C ILE A 35 8.04 -10.37 13.92
N PHE A 36 9.22 -10.08 13.36
CA PHE A 36 10.50 -10.52 13.88
C PHE A 36 10.77 -10.01 15.31
N LEU A 37 10.26 -8.83 15.64
CA LEU A 37 10.32 -8.26 17.00
C LEU A 37 9.27 -8.85 17.96
N GLY A 38 8.53 -9.88 17.54
CA GLY A 38 7.61 -10.65 18.38
C GLY A 38 6.16 -10.19 18.33
N LEU A 39 5.79 -9.33 17.38
CA LEU A 39 4.39 -8.92 17.21
C LEU A 39 3.61 -9.98 16.44
N PRO A 40 2.39 -10.34 16.88
CA PRO A 40 1.48 -11.15 16.07
C PRO A 40 1.22 -10.47 14.71
N ALA A 41 1.01 -11.26 13.65
CA ALA A 41 0.91 -10.75 12.29
C ALA A 41 -0.22 -9.71 12.14
N SER A 42 -1.38 -9.95 12.78
CA SER A 42 -2.52 -9.02 12.76
C SER A 42 -2.18 -7.67 13.41
N VAL A 43 -1.43 -7.68 14.51
CA VAL A 43 -0.99 -6.47 15.22
C VAL A 43 0.10 -5.75 14.44
N ALA A 44 1.03 -6.49 13.83
CA ALA A 44 2.07 -5.93 12.97
C ALA A 44 1.47 -5.22 11.75
N ILE A 45 0.48 -5.85 11.10
CA ILE A 45 -0.26 -5.26 9.96
C ILE A 45 -1.01 -4.02 10.42
N GLY A 46 -1.78 -4.08 11.51
CA GLY A 46 -2.55 -2.95 12.04
C GLY A 46 -1.65 -1.76 12.42
N THR A 47 -0.55 -2.02 13.12
CA THR A 47 0.46 -1.02 13.50
C THR A 47 1.11 -0.39 12.29
N ASN A 48 1.43 -1.17 11.25
CA ASN A 48 1.95 -0.64 10.00
C ASN A 48 0.98 0.31 9.29
N ARG A 49 -0.34 0.06 9.35
CA ARG A 49 -1.35 0.95 8.72
C ARG A 49 -1.36 2.34 9.34
N ALA A 50 -1.13 2.43 10.64
CA ALA A 50 -1.04 3.70 11.35
C ALA A 50 0.17 4.53 10.88
N GLY A 51 1.35 3.92 10.74
CA GLY A 51 2.52 4.59 10.17
C GLY A 51 2.31 4.98 8.69
N LEU A 52 1.67 4.11 7.91
CA LEU A 52 1.40 4.36 6.50
C LEU A 52 0.48 5.57 6.27
N LEU A 53 -0.42 5.89 7.22
CA LEU A 53 -1.27 7.07 7.14
C LEU A 53 -0.45 8.36 7.06
N GLY A 54 0.49 8.57 7.99
CA GLY A 54 1.32 9.77 7.96
C GLY A 54 2.23 9.83 6.73
N GLN A 55 2.81 8.70 6.30
CA GLN A 55 3.58 8.63 5.05
C GLN A 55 2.74 9.01 3.81
N THR A 56 1.47 8.61 3.81
CA THR A 56 0.58 8.88 2.68
C THR A 56 0.10 10.32 2.67
N ILE A 57 -0.16 10.91 3.84
CA ILE A 57 -0.48 12.35 3.98
C ILE A 57 0.71 13.21 3.52
N ALA A 58 1.92 12.95 4.04
CA ALA A 58 3.12 13.69 3.68
C ALA A 58 3.42 13.57 2.18
N GLY A 59 3.34 12.35 1.64
CA GLY A 59 3.54 12.11 0.21
C GLY A 59 2.47 12.75 -0.66
N TRP A 60 1.19 12.72 -0.26
CA TRP A 60 0.12 13.40 -0.99
C TRP A 60 0.41 14.89 -1.08
N TYR A 61 0.68 15.55 0.06
CA TYR A 61 0.98 16.97 0.11
C TYR A 61 2.15 17.36 -0.82
N GLU A 62 3.25 16.61 -0.78
CA GLU A 62 4.43 16.88 -1.61
C GLU A 62 4.17 16.68 -3.11
N PHE A 63 3.40 15.65 -3.48
CA PHE A 63 3.02 15.41 -4.88
C PHE A 63 1.97 16.40 -5.40
N ASP A 64 1.08 16.87 -4.53
CA ASP A 64 0.04 17.84 -4.86
C ASP A 64 0.65 19.21 -5.15
N LYS A 65 1.60 19.65 -4.32
CA LYS A 65 2.40 20.88 -4.56
C LYS A 65 3.08 20.91 -5.92
N LYS A 66 3.47 19.74 -6.42
CA LYS A 66 4.14 19.58 -7.73
C LYS A 66 3.14 19.36 -8.88
N HIS A 67 1.84 19.40 -8.60
CA HIS A 67 0.75 19.13 -9.56
C HIS A 67 0.90 17.79 -10.30
N LEU A 68 1.43 16.77 -9.61
CA LEU A 68 1.68 15.45 -10.19
C LEU A 68 0.50 14.48 -10.03
N ILE A 69 -0.49 14.83 -9.19
CA ILE A 69 -1.64 13.98 -8.89
C ILE A 69 -2.72 14.16 -9.95
N ASN A 70 -3.08 13.07 -10.65
CA ASN A 70 -4.26 13.07 -11.50
C ASN A 70 -5.51 12.74 -10.67
N TYR A 71 -6.17 13.75 -10.11
CA TYR A 71 -7.34 13.57 -9.26
C TYR A 71 -8.51 12.85 -9.93
N LYS A 72 -8.72 13.07 -11.23
CA LYS A 72 -9.82 12.40 -11.97
C LYS A 72 -9.63 10.89 -11.98
N ILE A 73 -8.43 10.43 -12.31
CA ILE A 73 -8.11 8.99 -12.27
C ILE A 73 -8.09 8.52 -10.81
N GLY A 74 -7.41 9.24 -9.92
CA GLY A 74 -7.27 8.89 -8.50
C GLY A 74 -8.61 8.62 -7.82
N TRP A 75 -9.57 9.53 -7.92
CA TRP A 75 -10.90 9.37 -7.31
C TRP A 75 -11.73 8.25 -7.94
N SER A 76 -11.67 8.10 -9.26
CA SER A 76 -12.41 7.03 -9.95
C SER A 76 -11.99 5.63 -9.50
N LEU A 77 -10.71 5.46 -9.14
CA LEU A 77 -10.14 4.19 -8.70
C LEU A 77 -10.19 4.04 -7.17
N ALA A 78 -10.16 5.14 -6.43
CA ALA A 78 -10.18 5.13 -4.98
C ALA A 78 -11.49 4.56 -4.41
N ILE A 79 -12.64 4.91 -4.98
CA ILE A 79 -13.95 4.43 -4.49
C ILE A 79 -14.03 2.89 -4.47
N PRO A 80 -13.83 2.18 -5.60
CA PRO A 80 -13.86 0.72 -5.57
C PRO A 80 -12.75 0.13 -4.69
N ALA A 81 -11.57 0.75 -4.63
CA ALA A 81 -10.49 0.29 -3.77
C ALA A 81 -10.82 0.40 -2.28
N VAL A 82 -11.53 1.44 -1.85
CA VAL A 82 -12.02 1.60 -0.49
C VAL A 82 -13.02 0.50 -0.14
N ILE A 83 -13.98 0.23 -1.02
CA ILE A 83 -14.95 -0.85 -0.81
C ILE A 83 -14.23 -2.19 -0.67
N GLY A 84 -13.26 -2.45 -1.54
CA GLY A 84 -12.40 -3.63 -1.44
C GLY A 84 -11.65 -3.67 -0.11
N ALA A 85 -11.07 -2.56 0.34
CA ALA A 85 -10.30 -2.49 1.59
C ALA A 85 -11.14 -2.79 2.83
N ILE A 86 -12.41 -2.36 2.87
CA ILE A 86 -13.34 -2.75 3.93
C ILE A 86 -13.47 -4.28 3.98
N VAL A 87 -13.69 -4.91 2.83
CA VAL A 87 -13.80 -6.38 2.74
C VAL A 87 -12.49 -7.04 3.18
N GLY A 88 -11.35 -6.59 2.66
CA GLY A 88 -10.03 -7.14 2.97
C GLY A 88 -9.63 -7.03 4.45
N ALA A 89 -9.84 -5.87 5.06
CA ALA A 89 -9.52 -5.65 6.47
C ALA A 89 -10.38 -6.53 7.40
N ASN A 90 -11.66 -6.72 7.07
CA ASN A 90 -12.52 -7.63 7.83
C ASN A 90 -12.15 -9.11 7.61
N LEU A 91 -11.64 -9.48 6.43
CA LEU A 91 -11.19 -10.84 6.15
C LEU A 91 -9.96 -11.22 6.98
N VAL A 92 -9.00 -10.30 7.15
CA VAL A 92 -7.76 -10.62 7.89
C VAL A 92 -8.03 -10.99 9.34
N LEU A 93 -9.07 -10.40 9.95
CA LEU A 93 -9.44 -10.66 11.34
C LEU A 93 -10.13 -12.02 11.54
N LYS A 94 -10.51 -12.70 10.45
CA LYS A 94 -11.25 -13.98 10.48
C LYS A 94 -10.43 -15.16 9.96
N ILE A 95 -9.24 -14.92 9.43
CA ILE A 95 -8.38 -15.94 8.81
C ILE A 95 -7.31 -16.36 9.81
N ASP A 96 -7.04 -17.67 9.89
CA ASP A 96 -5.94 -18.21 10.68
C ASP A 96 -4.59 -17.65 10.22
N GLU A 97 -3.73 -17.33 11.19
CA GLU A 97 -2.43 -16.70 10.97
C GLU A 97 -1.53 -17.51 10.01
N SER A 98 -1.57 -18.85 10.11
CA SER A 98 -0.82 -19.75 9.21
C SER A 98 -1.28 -19.71 7.75
N ILE A 99 -2.55 -19.38 7.50
CA ILE A 99 -3.10 -19.23 6.14
C ILE A 99 -2.73 -17.86 5.60
N LEU A 100 -2.81 -16.81 6.44
CA LEU A 100 -2.41 -15.46 6.12
C LEU A 100 -0.96 -15.40 5.64
N GLU A 101 -0.03 -16.02 6.36
CA GLU A 101 1.39 -16.10 5.99
C GLU A 101 1.59 -16.74 4.61
N LYS A 102 0.91 -17.86 4.33
CA LYS A 102 1.01 -18.55 3.03
C LYS A 102 0.50 -17.70 1.87
N ILE A 103 -0.61 -16.99 2.06
CA ILE A 103 -1.17 -16.07 1.05
C ILE A 103 -0.16 -14.94 0.76
N ILE A 104 0.41 -14.36 1.80
CA ILE A 104 1.41 -13.29 1.69
C ILE A 104 2.63 -13.74 0.86
N VAL A 105 3.18 -14.92 1.17
CA VAL A 105 4.33 -15.47 0.46
C VAL A 105 4.00 -15.75 -1.01
N ALA A 106 2.84 -16.38 -1.28
CA ALA A 106 2.42 -16.70 -2.64
C ALA A 106 2.27 -15.45 -3.51
N PHE A 107 1.59 -14.41 -3.00
CA PHE A 107 1.49 -13.13 -3.73
C PHE A 107 2.88 -12.54 -4.00
N THR A 108 3.72 -12.44 -2.96
CA THR A 108 5.07 -11.86 -3.10
C THR A 108 5.90 -12.54 -4.19
N LEU A 109 5.83 -13.87 -4.32
CA LEU A 109 6.53 -14.62 -5.36
C LEU A 109 6.01 -14.32 -6.78
N ILE A 110 4.69 -14.31 -6.97
CA ILE A 110 4.07 -13.98 -8.27
C ILE A 110 4.53 -12.61 -8.75
N ILE A 111 4.66 -11.68 -7.82
CA ILE A 111 5.06 -10.30 -8.09
C ILE A 111 6.54 -10.20 -8.42
N LEU A 112 7.40 -10.88 -7.65
CA LEU A 112 8.82 -10.92 -7.92
C LEU A 112 9.09 -11.43 -9.35
N ILE A 113 8.38 -12.49 -9.75
CA ILE A 113 8.41 -13.01 -11.11
C ILE A 113 8.00 -11.90 -12.10
N PHE A 114 6.85 -11.26 -11.92
CA PHE A 114 6.37 -10.22 -12.81
C PHE A 114 7.37 -9.05 -12.99
N ILE A 115 7.98 -8.57 -11.90
CA ILE A 115 8.97 -7.48 -11.93
C ILE A 115 10.22 -7.88 -12.72
N ILE A 116 10.70 -9.12 -12.54
CA ILE A 116 11.89 -9.63 -13.25
C ILE A 116 11.63 -9.68 -14.77
N PHE A 117 10.40 -10.03 -15.19
CA PHE A 117 10.07 -10.19 -16.60
C PHE A 117 9.74 -8.87 -17.32
N GLU A 118 9.41 -7.79 -16.60
CA GLU A 118 9.09 -6.49 -17.20
C GLU A 118 9.84 -5.31 -16.51
N PRO A 119 11.19 -5.26 -16.61
CA PRO A 119 12.01 -4.26 -15.93
C PRO A 119 11.82 -2.82 -16.45
N ASP A 120 11.33 -2.65 -17.68
CA ASP A 120 11.19 -1.34 -18.33
C ASP A 120 9.84 -0.64 -18.07
N ILE A 121 8.96 -1.22 -17.24
CA ILE A 121 7.64 -0.65 -16.97
C ILE A 121 7.77 0.74 -16.32
N GLY A 122 7.14 1.74 -16.94
CA GLY A 122 6.98 3.08 -16.35
C GLY A 122 8.15 4.02 -16.54
N LEU A 123 9.21 3.63 -17.28
CA LEU A 123 10.38 4.47 -17.57
C LEU A 123 10.04 5.71 -18.41
N LYS A 124 9.02 5.63 -19.28
CA LYS A 124 8.51 6.76 -20.06
C LYS A 124 6.99 6.78 -20.00
N SER A 125 6.40 7.96 -19.83
CA SER A 125 4.96 8.13 -19.99
C SER A 125 4.62 7.91 -21.47
N LYS A 126 3.65 7.04 -21.73
CA LYS A 126 3.12 6.81 -23.08
C LYS A 126 1.84 7.63 -23.23
N LYS A 127 1.72 8.39 -24.33
CA LYS A 127 0.44 9.00 -24.69
C LYS A 127 -0.55 7.88 -25.03
N GLN A 128 -1.41 7.54 -24.08
CA GLN A 128 -2.45 6.53 -24.22
C GLN A 128 -3.81 7.22 -24.31
N VAL A 129 -4.63 6.82 -25.28
CA VAL A 129 -6.02 7.28 -25.36
C VAL A 129 -6.81 6.52 -24.29
N ILE A 130 -7.11 7.19 -23.19
CA ILE A 130 -7.90 6.62 -22.10
C ILE A 130 -9.37 6.61 -22.50
N ARG A 131 -9.97 5.43 -22.68
CA ARG A 131 -11.39 5.26 -23.00
C ARG A 131 -12.15 4.79 -21.76
N LYS A 132 -13.48 4.64 -21.89
CA LYS A 132 -14.33 4.14 -20.79
C LYS A 132 -13.94 2.73 -20.34
N LYS A 133 -13.44 1.90 -21.26
CA LYS A 133 -13.03 0.51 -20.97
C LYS A 133 -11.89 0.46 -19.96
N GLU A 134 -10.89 1.34 -20.08
CA GLU A 134 -9.74 1.40 -19.18
C GLU A 134 -10.16 1.83 -17.78
N TYR A 135 -11.11 2.76 -17.65
CA TYR A 135 -11.72 3.09 -16.34
C TYR A 135 -12.46 1.89 -15.73
N LEU A 136 -13.27 1.17 -16.50
CA LEU A 136 -14.00 0.00 -15.99
C LEU A 136 -13.06 -1.11 -15.52
N ILE A 137 -12.03 -1.43 -16.31
CA ILE A 137 -11.00 -2.40 -15.94
C ILE A 137 -10.24 -1.90 -14.70
N GLY A 138 -9.83 -0.64 -14.70
CA GLY A 138 -9.14 -0.01 -13.58
C GLY A 138 -9.96 -0.06 -12.30
N MET A 139 -11.27 0.24 -12.34
CA MET A 139 -12.16 0.16 -11.19
C MET A 139 -12.29 -1.26 -10.66
N ALA A 140 -12.45 -2.25 -11.53
CA ALA A 140 -12.51 -3.66 -11.14
C ALA A 140 -11.19 -4.11 -10.48
N LEU A 141 -10.05 -3.83 -11.10
CA LEU A 141 -8.74 -4.15 -10.52
C LEU A 141 -8.50 -3.39 -9.21
N SER A 142 -8.90 -2.12 -9.14
CA SER A 142 -8.80 -1.31 -7.92
C SER A 142 -9.58 -1.90 -6.76
N PHE A 143 -10.75 -2.50 -7.01
CA PHE A 143 -11.50 -3.23 -5.98
C PHE A 143 -10.70 -4.42 -5.42
N PHE A 144 -10.14 -5.27 -6.27
CA PHE A 144 -9.33 -6.42 -5.83
C PHE A 144 -8.02 -5.98 -5.15
N LEU A 145 -7.35 -4.96 -5.69
CA LEU A 145 -6.18 -4.34 -5.05
C LEU A 145 -6.55 -3.69 -3.72
N GLY A 146 -7.77 -3.19 -3.59
CA GLY A 146 -8.36 -2.72 -2.35
C GLY A 146 -8.49 -3.84 -1.32
N ILE A 147 -9.06 -4.98 -1.70
CA ILE A 147 -9.13 -6.18 -0.84
C ILE A 147 -7.73 -6.55 -0.35
N TYR A 148 -6.79 -6.70 -1.28
CA TYR A 148 -5.41 -7.00 -0.93
C TYR A 148 -4.78 -5.93 -0.02
N GLY A 149 -5.08 -4.65 -0.28
CA GLY A 149 -4.63 -3.47 0.46
C GLY A 149 -5.13 -3.40 1.90
N GLY A 150 -6.41 -3.72 2.12
CA GLY A 150 -7.02 -3.78 3.45
C GLY A 150 -6.62 -5.04 4.22
N PHE A 151 -6.39 -6.16 3.51
CA PHE A 151 -6.01 -7.44 4.09
C PHE A 151 -4.56 -7.45 4.59
N TYR A 152 -3.60 -7.26 3.69
CA TYR A 152 -2.16 -7.30 3.99
C TYR A 152 -1.49 -5.98 3.64
N GLY A 153 -1.76 -5.52 2.43
CA GLY A 153 -1.37 -4.25 1.86
C GLY A 153 0.14 -3.98 1.77
N ALA A 154 1.02 -4.97 1.96
CA ALA A 154 2.41 -4.82 1.55
C ALA A 154 2.53 -4.85 0.02
N ASN A 155 3.37 -4.00 -0.57
CA ASN A 155 3.45 -3.77 -2.02
C ASN A 155 2.18 -3.30 -2.73
N MET A 156 1.09 -3.04 -2.01
CA MET A 156 -0.17 -2.62 -2.66
C MET A 156 0.04 -1.37 -3.52
N GLY A 157 0.84 -0.41 -3.03
CA GLY A 157 1.18 0.76 -3.80
C GLY A 157 1.86 0.40 -5.13
N THR A 158 2.78 -0.55 -5.14
CA THR A 158 3.50 -0.99 -6.35
C THR A 158 2.52 -1.53 -7.40
N PHE A 159 1.55 -2.35 -6.98
CA PHE A 159 0.52 -2.88 -7.90
C PHE A 159 -0.39 -1.80 -8.43
N PHE A 160 -0.76 -0.87 -7.56
CA PHE A 160 -1.56 0.27 -7.97
C PHE A 160 -0.81 1.14 -8.98
N SER A 161 0.49 1.36 -8.78
CA SER A 161 1.36 2.06 -9.72
C SER A 161 1.42 1.33 -11.06
N TYR A 162 1.62 0.02 -11.09
CA TYR A 162 1.65 -0.74 -12.34
C TYR A 162 0.33 -0.71 -13.10
N MET A 163 -0.80 -0.86 -12.40
CA MET A 163 -2.12 -0.69 -13.00
C MET A 163 -2.26 0.70 -13.64
N LEU A 164 -1.82 1.76 -12.96
CA LEU A 164 -1.85 3.13 -13.49
C LEU A 164 -0.94 3.32 -14.71
N ILE A 165 0.25 2.72 -14.70
CA ILE A 165 1.20 2.78 -15.82
C ILE A 165 0.64 2.05 -17.05
N LEU A 166 0.12 0.84 -16.87
CA LEU A 166 -0.34 -0.04 -17.96
C LEU A 166 -1.68 0.41 -18.57
N LEU A 167 -2.62 0.87 -17.74
CA LEU A 167 -3.97 1.24 -18.20
C LEU A 167 -4.13 2.72 -18.54
N PHE A 168 -3.36 3.60 -17.88
CA PHE A 168 -3.52 5.05 -18.01
C PHE A 168 -2.26 5.76 -18.55
N GLY A 169 -1.22 5.02 -18.94
CA GLY A 169 -0.03 5.56 -19.60
C GLY A 169 0.84 6.46 -18.72
N GLN A 170 0.64 6.40 -17.40
CA GLN A 170 1.41 7.20 -16.44
C GLN A 170 2.87 6.72 -16.41
N ASN A 171 3.81 7.62 -16.14
CA ASN A 171 5.16 7.21 -15.74
C ASN A 171 5.18 6.83 -14.25
N PHE A 172 6.32 6.29 -13.80
CA PHE A 172 6.50 5.85 -12.42
C PHE A 172 6.16 6.94 -11.39
N ILE A 173 6.64 8.18 -11.59
CA ILE A 173 6.40 9.30 -10.67
C ILE A 173 4.91 9.71 -10.66
N GLN A 174 4.29 9.85 -11.83
CA GLN A 174 2.87 10.19 -11.95
C GLN A 174 1.97 9.14 -11.32
N SER A 175 2.33 7.85 -11.47
CA SER A 175 1.62 6.74 -10.85
C SER A 175 1.77 6.73 -9.33
N ALA A 176 2.98 7.00 -8.84
CA ALA A 176 3.28 7.12 -7.42
C ALA A 176 2.52 8.28 -6.76
N ALA A 177 2.31 9.37 -7.50
CA ALA A 177 1.50 10.51 -7.08
C ALA A 177 0.00 10.20 -7.11
N THR A 178 -0.52 9.74 -8.25
CA THR A 178 -1.96 9.52 -8.48
C THR A 178 -2.54 8.47 -7.54
N ARG A 179 -1.79 7.39 -7.25
CA ARG A 179 -2.25 6.36 -6.31
C ARG A 179 -2.42 6.85 -4.88
N LYS A 180 -1.75 7.95 -4.45
CA LYS A 180 -1.81 8.44 -3.06
C LYS A 180 -3.24 8.73 -2.61
N VAL A 181 -4.12 9.15 -3.54
CA VAL A 181 -5.55 9.33 -3.29
C VAL A 181 -6.18 8.03 -2.77
N ALA A 182 -6.00 6.91 -3.50
CA ALA A 182 -6.53 5.62 -3.11
C ALA A 182 -5.80 5.05 -1.88
N SER A 183 -4.47 5.14 -1.85
CA SER A 183 -3.65 4.63 -0.73
C SER A 183 -4.02 5.27 0.60
N PHE A 184 -4.32 6.57 0.60
CA PHE A 184 -4.70 7.29 1.82
C PHE A 184 -6.03 6.79 2.36
N LEU A 185 -7.04 6.69 1.49
CA LEU A 185 -8.37 6.26 1.89
C LEU A 185 -8.39 4.81 2.34
N ILE A 186 -7.64 3.93 1.67
CA ILE A 186 -7.47 2.53 2.05
C ILE A 186 -6.76 2.42 3.40
N ALA A 187 -5.66 3.15 3.59
CA ALA A 187 -4.93 3.17 4.85
C ALA A 187 -5.81 3.68 5.99
N MET A 188 -6.60 4.72 5.76
CA MET A 188 -7.54 5.29 6.73
C MET A 188 -8.60 4.28 7.14
N VAL A 189 -9.27 3.65 6.18
CA VAL A 189 -10.31 2.66 6.45
C VAL A 189 -9.75 1.42 7.15
N ALA A 190 -8.63 0.88 6.64
CA ALA A 190 -7.99 -0.27 7.26
C ALA A 190 -7.56 0.06 8.69
N PHE A 191 -6.88 1.19 8.90
CA PHE A 191 -6.49 1.65 10.23
C PHE A 191 -7.70 1.80 11.16
N SER A 192 -8.80 2.40 10.72
CA SER A 192 -10.01 2.53 11.54
C SER A 192 -10.57 1.17 11.97
N ILE A 193 -10.57 0.18 11.07
CA ILE A 193 -11.04 -1.18 11.38
C ILE A 193 -10.08 -1.86 12.38
N PHE A 194 -8.76 -1.80 12.14
CA PHE A 194 -7.77 -2.39 13.05
C PHE A 194 -7.77 -1.71 14.43
N ALA A 195 -7.89 -0.38 14.46
CA ALA A 195 -7.97 0.40 15.70
C ALA A 195 -9.23 0.04 16.50
N TYR A 196 -10.39 -0.09 15.84
CA TYR A 196 -11.63 -0.51 16.49
C TYR A 196 -11.52 -1.91 17.11
N ASN A 197 -10.75 -2.81 16.48
CA ASN A 197 -10.51 -4.17 16.99
C ASN A 197 -9.34 -4.26 17.99
N GLY A 198 -8.71 -3.14 18.37
CA GLY A 198 -7.67 -3.11 19.40
C GLY A 198 -6.31 -3.72 18.99
N VAL A 199 -6.06 -3.89 17.69
CA VAL A 199 -4.82 -4.53 17.17
C VAL A 199 -3.83 -3.51 16.60
N VAL A 200 -3.74 -2.33 17.22
CA VAL A 200 -2.82 -1.25 16.82
C VAL A 200 -1.99 -0.81 18.02
N ILE A 201 -0.67 -0.82 17.87
CA ILE A 201 0.25 -0.28 18.88
C ILE A 201 0.71 1.11 18.44
N TYR A 202 0.09 2.14 18.99
CA TYR A 202 0.32 3.53 18.59
C TYR A 202 1.75 4.03 18.88
N THR A 203 2.39 3.53 19.93
CA THR A 203 3.77 3.93 20.28
C THR A 203 4.76 3.48 19.21
N VAL A 204 4.57 2.28 18.66
CA VAL A 204 5.39 1.70 17.59
C VAL A 204 5.03 2.30 16.24
N ALA A 205 3.76 2.65 16.02
CA ALA A 205 3.28 3.20 14.75
C ALA A 205 4.02 4.49 14.35
N CYS A 206 4.37 5.34 15.32
CA CYS A 206 5.14 6.56 15.09
C CYS A 206 6.57 6.28 14.58
N ASP A 207 7.16 5.15 14.98
CA ASP A 207 8.51 4.76 14.57
C ASP A 207 8.54 4.07 13.20
N VAL A 208 7.37 3.72 12.66
CA VAL A 208 7.21 3.09 11.33
C VAL A 208 6.98 4.15 10.23
N LEU A 209 6.88 5.43 10.59
CA LEU A 209 6.79 6.58 9.66
C LEU A 209 8.11 6.84 8.93
#